data_AF-A0A9X7P6W9-F1
#
_entry.id   AF-A0A9X7P6W9-F1
#
_cell.length_a   1.000
_cell.length_b   1.000
_cell.length_c   1.000
_cell.angle_alpha   90.00
_cell.angle_beta   90.00
_cell.angle_gamma   90.00
#
_symmetry.space_group_name_H-M   'P 1'
#
loop_
_entity.id
_entity.type
_entity.pdbx_description
1 polymer ?
#
loop_
_entity_poly.entity_id
_entity_poly.type
_entity_poly.pdbx_seq_one_letter_code
_entity_poly.pdbx_strand_id
1 'polypeptide(L)'
;MPFGRYKNPKIVDETNLRLVRGALSHARVIGADFSRALDFARGDALVYLDPPYYPVSDTANFTGYTSDAFGIDDQKRLAEVFRELDKRGCLVMLSNSDTPFIRELYSGYDIQVVYATRAINCRPERRGPITELVIRNYR
;
A
#
# COMPACT_ATOMS: atom_id res chain seq x y z
N MET A 1 -10.74 19.33 -3.47
CA MET A 1 -11.48 18.63 -2.38
C MET A 1 -12.73 19.43 -2.04
N PRO A 2 -13.95 18.89 -2.21
CA PRO A 2 -15.18 19.56 -1.77
C PRO A 2 -15.37 19.49 -0.25
N PHE A 3 -16.21 20.37 0.30
CA PHE A 3 -16.50 20.41 1.75
C PHE A 3 -17.26 19.15 2.20
N GLY A 4 -16.71 18.43 3.18
CA GLY A 4 -17.34 17.24 3.76
C GLY A 4 -18.52 17.61 4.66
N ARG A 5 -19.67 16.92 4.54
CA ARG A 5 -20.86 17.17 5.37
C ARG A 5 -20.74 16.49 6.74
N TYR A 6 -19.86 17.01 7.60
CA TYR A 6 -19.72 16.56 8.98
C TYR A 6 -20.39 17.55 9.93
N LYS A 7 -21.27 17.06 10.81
CA LYS A 7 -21.99 17.92 11.78
C LYS A 7 -21.08 18.52 12.86
N ASN A 8 -20.10 17.74 13.33
CA ASN A 8 -19.11 18.18 14.31
C ASN A 8 -17.83 17.36 14.12
N PRO A 9 -16.99 17.68 13.11
CA PRO A 9 -15.73 16.97 12.92
C PRO A 9 -14.83 17.18 14.14
N LYS A 10 -14.20 16.11 14.62
CA LYS A 10 -13.15 16.21 15.64
C LYS A 10 -11.91 16.83 15.00
N ILE A 11 -11.87 18.16 14.98
CA ILE A 11 -10.80 18.95 14.34
C ILE A 11 -9.52 18.98 15.18
N VAL A 12 -9.65 18.82 16.50
CA VAL A 12 -8.54 18.76 17.45
C VAL A 12 -8.71 17.50 18.29
N ASP A 13 -7.70 16.64 18.24
CA ASP A 13 -7.62 15.42 19.04
C ASP A 13 -6.30 15.39 19.81
N GLU A 14 -6.28 16.12 20.93
CA GLU A 14 -5.06 16.31 21.72
C GLU A 14 -4.46 14.99 22.20
N THR A 15 -5.30 14.07 22.69
CA THR A 15 -4.86 12.74 23.14
C THR A 15 -4.17 11.99 21.99
N ASN A 16 -4.79 11.95 20.80
CA ASN A 16 -4.20 11.29 19.65
C ASN A 16 -2.88 11.96 19.22
N LEU A 17 -2.81 13.30 19.21
CA LEU A 17 -1.59 14.02 18.88
C LEU A 17 -0.43 13.69 19.82
N ARG A 18 -0.71 13.57 21.14
CA ARG A 18 0.30 13.17 22.13
C ARG A 18 0.75 11.72 21.94
N LEU A 19 -0.17 10.82 21.59
CA LEU A 19 0.15 9.42 21.28
C LEU A 19 1.02 9.30 20.01
N VAL A 20 0.65 10.00 18.93
CA VAL A 20 1.41 10.02 17.67
C VAL A 20 2.82 10.58 17.89
N ARG A 21 2.96 11.65 18.70
CA ARG A 21 4.28 12.16 19.11
C ARG A 21 5.13 11.08 19.78
N GLY A 22 4.53 10.31 20.69
CA GLY A 22 5.21 9.20 21.35
C GLY A 22 5.66 8.12 20.35
N ALA A 23 4.76 7.70 19.46
CA ALA A 23 5.05 6.68 18.44
C ALA A 23 6.14 7.11 17.44
N LEU A 24 6.17 8.39 17.05
CA LEU A 24 7.15 8.92 16.10
C LEU A 24 8.48 9.35 16.74
N SER A 25 8.61 9.27 18.07
CA SER A 25 9.80 9.78 18.79
C SER A 25 11.12 9.12 18.38
N HIS A 26 11.07 7.90 17.85
CA HIS A 26 12.22 7.16 17.32
C HIS A 26 12.15 6.92 15.80
N ALA A 27 11.19 7.55 15.12
CA ALA A 27 11.00 7.41 13.68
C ALA A 27 11.63 8.58 12.93
N ARG A 28 12.25 8.29 11.78
CA ARG A 28 12.65 9.33 10.81
C ARG A 28 11.63 9.38 9.69
N VAL A 29 10.89 10.48 9.61
CA VAL A 29 9.92 10.74 8.54
C VAL A 29 10.61 11.41 7.37
N ILE A 30 10.45 10.85 6.16
CA ILE A 30 11.11 11.32 4.95
C ILE A 30 10.06 11.46 3.84
N GLY A 31 9.97 12.65 3.25
CA GLY A 31 9.24 12.85 2.00
C GLY A 31 10.15 12.55 0.81
N ALA A 32 9.97 11.39 0.18
CA ALA A 32 10.75 10.97 -0.98
C ALA A 32 10.00 9.91 -1.80
N ASP A 33 10.52 9.61 -3.00
CA ASP A 33 10.11 8.45 -3.79
C ASP A 33 10.44 7.14 -3.05
N PHE A 34 9.59 6.12 -3.20
CA PHE A 34 9.71 4.84 -2.51
C PHE A 34 11.03 4.11 -2.80
N SER A 35 11.65 4.35 -3.96
CA SER A 35 12.94 3.74 -4.31
C SER A 35 14.05 4.11 -3.33
N ARG A 36 13.92 5.22 -2.60
CA ARG A 36 14.86 5.62 -1.55
C ARG A 36 14.89 4.66 -0.36
N ALA A 37 13.96 3.73 -0.24
CA ALA A 37 14.06 2.62 0.72
C ALA A 37 15.40 1.87 0.58
N LEU A 38 15.91 1.75 -0.65
CA LEU A 38 17.20 1.13 -0.95
C LEU A 38 18.40 1.84 -0.31
N ASP A 39 18.28 3.12 0.02
CA ASP A 39 19.39 3.85 0.65
C ASP A 39 19.56 3.47 2.12
N PHE A 40 18.49 2.99 2.76
CA PHE A 40 18.41 2.81 4.21
C PHE A 40 18.27 1.34 4.64
N ALA A 41 17.56 0.52 3.87
CA ALA A 41 17.32 -0.88 4.19
C ALA A 41 18.46 -1.78 3.67
N ARG A 42 19.08 -2.54 4.58
CA ARG A 42 20.14 -3.51 4.31
C ARG A 42 20.11 -4.61 5.37
N GLY A 43 20.62 -5.80 5.04
CA GLY A 43 20.72 -6.89 6.01
C GLY A 43 19.36 -7.36 6.49
N ASP A 44 19.21 -7.63 7.79
CA ASP A 44 18.01 -8.19 8.43
C ASP A 44 16.85 -7.20 8.63
N ALA A 45 16.87 -6.06 7.94
CA ALA A 45 15.80 -5.08 8.04
C ALA A 45 14.46 -5.65 7.54
N LEU A 46 13.39 -5.41 8.30
CA LEU A 46 12.01 -5.66 7.85
C LEU A 46 11.48 -4.41 7.13
N VAL A 47 11.12 -4.57 5.86
CA VAL A 47 10.54 -3.53 5.02
C VAL A 47 9.09 -3.89 4.69
N TYR A 48 8.17 -2.99 5.01
CA TYR A 48 6.77 -3.10 4.64
C TYR A 48 6.41 -2.03 3.60
N LEU A 49 5.84 -2.47 2.48
CA LEU A 49 5.46 -1.63 1.35
C LEU A 49 3.93 -1.67 1.16
N ASP A 50 3.29 -0.51 1.27
CA ASP A 50 1.84 -0.35 1.10
C ASP A 50 1.54 0.76 0.07
N PRO A 51 1.74 0.48 -1.24
CA PRO A 51 1.56 1.47 -2.29
C PRO A 51 0.07 1.75 -2.53
N PRO A 52 -0.28 2.77 -3.33
CA PRO A 52 -1.61 2.84 -3.94
C PRO A 52 -1.91 1.53 -4.70
N TYR A 53 -3.04 0.90 -4.38
CA TYR A 53 -3.40 -0.41 -4.90
C TYR A 53 -3.71 -0.36 -6.40
N TYR A 54 -3.31 -1.41 -7.12
CA TYR A 54 -3.67 -1.54 -8.53
C TYR A 54 -5.20 -1.71 -8.69
N PRO A 55 -5.86 -1.02 -9.62
CA PRO A 55 -7.30 -1.12 -9.80
C PRO A 55 -7.77 -2.56 -10.08
N VAL A 56 -8.82 -2.99 -9.39
CA VAL A 56 -9.42 -4.34 -9.57
C VAL A 56 -10.29 -4.47 -10.83
N SER A 57 -10.60 -3.35 -11.51
CA SER A 57 -11.33 -3.37 -12.79
C SER A 57 -10.97 -2.17 -13.68
N ASP A 58 -11.04 -2.35 -15.00
CA ASP A 58 -10.81 -1.28 -15.98
C ASP A 58 -11.78 -0.10 -15.83
N THR A 59 -12.99 -0.37 -15.33
CA THR A 59 -13.99 0.67 -15.01
C THR A 59 -13.67 1.45 -13.74
N ALA A 60 -12.90 0.89 -12.81
CA ALA A 60 -12.35 1.65 -11.68
C ALA A 60 -11.20 2.58 -12.12
N ASN A 61 -10.59 2.27 -13.26
CA ASN A 61 -9.56 3.07 -13.92
C ASN A 61 -10.14 4.29 -14.69
N PHE A 62 -11.45 4.33 -14.94
CA PHE A 62 -12.10 5.34 -15.81
C PHE A 62 -12.19 6.77 -15.21
N THR A 63 -11.47 7.05 -14.13
CA THR A 63 -11.28 8.43 -13.62
C THR A 63 -9.89 9.02 -13.97
N GLY A 64 -9.09 8.30 -14.76
CA GLY A 64 -7.70 8.64 -15.06
C GLY A 64 -7.49 9.71 -16.14
N TYR A 65 -7.64 10.98 -15.77
CA TYR A 65 -6.84 12.08 -16.32
C TYR A 65 -6.11 12.76 -15.17
N THR A 66 -5.14 12.08 -14.56
CA THR A 66 -4.11 12.75 -13.76
C THR A 66 -2.78 12.10 -14.09
N SER A 67 -1.84 12.89 -14.61
CA SER A 67 -0.45 12.50 -14.90
C SER A 67 0.35 12.09 -13.65
N ASP A 68 -0.24 12.23 -12.46
CA ASP A 68 0.41 12.07 -11.16
C ASP A 68 -0.09 10.83 -10.37
N ALA A 69 -0.90 9.97 -10.98
CA ALA A 69 -1.41 8.76 -10.34
C ALA A 69 -0.38 7.62 -10.41
N PHE A 70 -0.20 6.90 -9.30
CA PHE A 70 0.68 5.72 -9.22
C PHE A 70 0.22 4.65 -10.22
N GLY A 71 0.97 4.53 -11.32
CA GLY A 71 0.55 3.80 -12.51
C GLY A 71 1.13 2.40 -12.63
N ILE A 72 0.90 1.79 -13.80
CA ILE A 72 1.49 0.49 -14.15
C ILE A 72 3.02 0.53 -14.05
N ASP A 73 3.65 1.61 -14.52
CA ASP A 73 5.11 1.72 -14.51
C ASP A 73 5.65 1.92 -13.09
N ASP A 74 4.91 2.57 -12.20
CA ASP A 74 5.28 2.67 -10.79
C ASP A 74 5.13 1.32 -10.07
N GLN A 75 4.10 0.53 -10.38
CA GLN A 75 3.95 -0.84 -9.87
C GLN A 75 5.12 -1.73 -10.33
N LYS A 76 5.56 -1.60 -11.58
CA LYS A 76 6.76 -2.30 -12.10
C LYS A 76 8.02 -1.85 -11.38
N ARG A 77 8.24 -0.53 -11.23
CA ARG A 77 9.38 0.03 -10.48
C ARG A 77 9.39 -0.44 -9.02
N LEU A 78 8.23 -0.53 -8.39
CA LEU A 78 8.09 -1.04 -7.03
C LEU A 78 8.47 -2.52 -6.94
N ALA A 79 8.07 -3.33 -7.93
CA ALA A 79 8.47 -4.73 -7.99
C ALA A 79 10.00 -4.90 -8.15
N GLU A 80 10.67 -4.01 -8.89
CA GLU A 80 12.14 -3.99 -8.94
C GLU A 80 12.78 -3.60 -7.61
N VAL A 81 12.23 -2.60 -6.91
CA VAL A 81 12.71 -2.21 -5.59
C VAL A 81 12.51 -3.35 -4.58
N PHE A 82 11.37 -4.04 -4.63
CA PHE A 82 11.11 -5.23 -3.81
C PHE A 82 12.18 -6.30 -4.04
N ARG A 83 12.46 -6.66 -5.30
CA ARG A 83 13.49 -7.65 -5.67
C ARG A 83 14.89 -7.22 -5.21
N GLU A 84 15.20 -5.93 -5.31
CA GLU A 84 16.50 -5.41 -4.88
C GLU A 84 16.68 -5.44 -3.36
N LEU A 85 15.61 -5.17 -2.59
CA LEU A 85 15.61 -5.33 -1.14
C LEU A 85 15.81 -6.80 -0.73
N ASP A 86 15.12 -7.72 -1.41
CA ASP A 86 15.26 -9.17 -1.25
C ASP A 86 16.71 -9.62 -1.50
N LYS A 87 17.32 -9.21 -2.62
CA LYS A 87 18.75 -9.48 -2.92
C LYS A 87 19.72 -8.97 -1.86
N ARG A 88 19.36 -7.90 -1.13
CA ARG A 88 20.17 -7.32 -0.05
C ARG A 88 20.00 -8.03 1.29
N GLY A 89 19.21 -9.11 1.33
CA GLY A 89 18.94 -9.91 2.51
C GLY A 89 17.83 -9.37 3.41
N CYS A 90 17.09 -8.34 2.97
CA CYS A 90 15.99 -7.76 3.75
C CYS A 90 14.80 -8.73 3.81
N LEU A 91 14.04 -8.65 4.90
CA LEU A 91 12.71 -9.25 4.98
C LEU A 91 11.73 -8.25 4.39
N VAL A 92 11.04 -8.59 3.31
CA VAL A 92 10.16 -7.67 2.58
C VAL A 92 8.74 -8.20 2.58
N MET A 93 7.79 -7.36 2.96
CA MET A 93 6.35 -7.60 2.87
C MET A 93 5.69 -6.49 2.05
N LEU A 94 4.76 -6.87 1.17
CA LEU A 94 3.99 -5.92 0.36
C LEU A 94 2.50 -6.27 0.36
N SER A 95 1.64 -5.26 0.50
CA SER A 95 0.19 -5.38 0.31
C SER A 95 -0.26 -4.76 -1.00
N ASN A 96 -1.22 -5.41 -1.70
CA ASN A 96 -1.80 -4.86 -2.93
C ASN A 96 -3.12 -5.56 -3.30
N SER A 97 -3.77 -5.12 -4.38
CA SER A 97 -4.97 -5.78 -4.93
C SER A 97 -4.67 -7.17 -5.47
N ASP A 98 -5.64 -8.08 -5.32
CA ASP A 98 -5.62 -9.38 -5.97
C ASP A 98 -6.01 -9.29 -7.45
N THR A 99 -5.01 -9.05 -8.30
CA THR A 99 -5.17 -9.03 -9.76
C THR A 99 -4.14 -9.91 -10.45
N PRO A 100 -4.43 -10.39 -11.68
CA PRO A 100 -3.45 -11.15 -12.47
C PRO A 100 -2.13 -10.39 -12.66
N PHE A 101 -2.20 -9.08 -12.91
CA PHE A 101 -1.02 -8.22 -13.09
C PHE A 101 -0.12 -8.18 -11.84
N ILE A 102 -0.70 -7.99 -10.64
CA ILE A 102 0.08 -8.01 -9.41
C ILE A 102 0.65 -9.41 -9.15
N ARG A 103 -0.13 -10.48 -9.34
CA ARG A 103 0.36 -11.85 -9.17
C ARG A 103 1.55 -12.17 -10.09
N GLU A 104 1.53 -11.66 -11.32
CA GLU A 104 2.62 -11.81 -12.28
C GLU A 104 3.89 -11.07 -11.82
N LEU A 105 3.75 -9.80 -11.41
CA LEU A 105 4.88 -8.96 -10.97
C LEU A 105 5.68 -9.57 -9.81
N TYR A 106 5.00 -10.30 -8.92
CA TYR A 106 5.57 -10.92 -7.73
C TYR A 106 5.56 -12.46 -7.79
N SER A 107 5.50 -13.02 -9.00
CA SER A 107 5.62 -14.46 -9.20
C SER A 107 6.94 -14.99 -8.62
N GLY A 108 6.89 -16.12 -7.90
CA GLY A 108 8.03 -16.71 -7.21
C GLY A 108 8.17 -16.35 -5.73
N TYR A 109 7.38 -15.40 -5.22
CA TYR A 109 7.30 -15.06 -3.80
C TYR A 109 6.14 -15.77 -3.08
N ASP A 110 6.10 -15.71 -1.74
CA ASP A 110 4.94 -16.17 -0.97
C ASP A 110 3.79 -15.19 -1.14
N ILE A 111 2.70 -15.63 -1.77
CA ILE A 111 1.51 -14.79 -2.05
C ILE A 111 0.33 -15.35 -1.27
N GLN A 112 -0.11 -14.61 -0.26
CA GLN A 112 -1.25 -14.94 0.57
C GLN A 112 -2.46 -14.08 0.20
N VAL A 113 -3.61 -14.72 0.00
CA VAL A 113 -4.88 -14.03 -0.22
C VAL A 113 -5.51 -13.69 1.12
N VAL A 114 -5.83 -12.41 1.31
CA VAL A 114 -6.57 -11.90 2.46
C VAL A 114 -7.94 -11.43 2.00
N TYR A 115 -8.97 -11.85 2.72
CA TYR A 115 -10.35 -11.47 2.44
C TYR A 115 -10.69 -10.20 3.21
N ALA A 116 -10.76 -9.06 2.53
CA ALA A 116 -11.12 -7.79 3.13
C ALA A 116 -12.63 -7.53 2.99
N THR A 117 -13.31 -7.31 4.11
CA THR A 117 -14.71 -6.89 4.14
C THR A 117 -14.78 -5.36 4.04
N ARG A 118 -15.06 -4.81 2.84
CA ARG A 118 -15.38 -3.37 2.73
C ARG A 118 -16.77 -3.10 3.31
N ALA A 119 -16.82 -2.52 4.50
CA ALA A 119 -18.06 -1.98 5.08
C ALA A 119 -18.62 -0.76 4.30
N ILE A 120 -17.86 -0.21 3.36
CA ILE A 120 -18.19 1.04 2.64
C ILE A 120 -18.50 0.72 1.18
N ASN A 121 -19.70 0.22 0.91
CA ASN A 121 -20.26 0.23 -0.44
C ASN A 121 -21.76 0.55 -0.36
N CYS A 122 -22.17 1.62 -1.04
CA CYS A 122 -23.55 2.13 -1.04
C CYS A 122 -24.54 1.22 -1.78
N ARG A 123 -24.06 0.17 -2.46
CA ARG A 123 -24.89 -0.80 -3.18
C ARG A 123 -24.75 -2.21 -2.55
N PRO A 124 -25.83 -2.75 -1.95
CA PRO A 124 -25.81 -4.06 -1.28
C PRO A 124 -25.37 -5.21 -2.20
N GLU A 125 -25.72 -5.13 -3.49
CA GLU A 125 -25.50 -6.19 -4.50
C GLU A 125 -24.03 -6.34 -4.96
N ARG A 126 -23.17 -5.36 -4.67
CA ARG A 126 -21.71 -5.42 -4.96
C ARG A 126 -20.87 -5.73 -3.72
N ARG A 127 -21.48 -6.17 -2.63
CA ARG A 127 -20.79 -6.66 -1.43
C ARG A 127 -20.30 -8.10 -1.66
N GLY A 128 -19.36 -8.27 -2.58
CA GLY A 128 -18.50 -9.45 -2.63
C GLY A 128 -17.26 -9.22 -1.77
N PRO A 129 -16.64 -10.27 -1.20
CA PRO A 129 -15.32 -10.14 -0.59
C PRO A 129 -14.36 -9.61 -1.65
N ILE A 130 -13.73 -8.47 -1.39
CA ILE A 130 -12.58 -8.03 -2.20
C ILE A 130 -11.39 -8.79 -1.63
N THR A 131 -10.65 -9.44 -2.51
CA THR A 131 -9.41 -10.11 -2.14
C THR A 131 -8.25 -9.13 -2.29
N GLU A 132 -7.39 -9.14 -1.29
CA GLU A 132 -6.12 -8.42 -1.27
C GLU A 132 -5.00 -9.44 -1.15
N LEU A 133 -3.80 -9.08 -1.59
CA LEU A 133 -2.61 -9.91 -1.51
C LEU A 133 -1.68 -9.38 -0.44
N VAL A 134 -1.13 -10.29 0.35
CA VAL A 134 0.07 -10.07 1.14
C VAL A 134 1.18 -10.91 0.54
N ILE A 135 2.26 -10.25 0.12
CA ILE A 135 3.37 -10.82 -0.63
C ILE A 135 4.63 -10.74 0.21
N ARG A 136 5.39 -11.84 0.35
CA ARG A 136 6.57 -11.92 1.23
C ARG A 136 7.72 -12.71 0.59
N ASN A 137 8.96 -12.35 0.92
CA ASN A 137 10.15 -13.14 0.56
C ASN A 137 10.64 -14.08 1.68
N TYR A 138 9.87 -14.22 2.77
CA TYR A 138 10.17 -15.08 3.91
C TYR A 138 8.92 -15.89 4.31
N ARG A 139 9.12 -16.91 5.15
CA ARG A 139 8.06 -17.78 5.68
C ARG A 139 7.90 -17.60 7.18
#